data_AF-G5J583-F1
#
_entry.id   AF-G5J583-F1
#
_cell.length_a   1.000
_cell.length_b   1.000
_cell.length_c   1.000
_cell.angle_alpha   90.00
_cell.angle_beta   90.00
_cell.angle_gamma   90.00
#
_symmetry.space_group_name_H-M   'P 1'
#
loop_
_entity.id
_entity.type
_entity.pdbx_description
1 polymer ?
#
loop_
_entity_poly.entity_id
_entity_poly.type
_entity_poly.pdbx_seq_one_letter_code
_entity_poly.pdbx_strand_id
1 'polypeptide(L)'
;MESLSSFKCTKNALPDVYKSVYLPLKTADESLCLEPDKIHSIQLSEKVRILLVPQGENNLHGVIIFDKDNSPFEQFKNSSELLNFFQENGGKIGQLFDLQEVENLLKRPVAKVTTIECNQFHDSNNILILGDAAHAVSPSLGQGCNSALEDVMIIDELLDKYQDNWDLVMPAFTEKRVPDAEALQQLSNYTVPRKKSLIFEYFLRLRISRLLNQWFPKNFYRPIFELVTETTLSYQEILQLHQGWINKVKQSQ
;
A
#
# COMPACT_ATOMS: atom_id res chain seq x y z
N MET A 1 -20.90 29.54 12.15
CA MET A 1 -21.56 28.23 12.32
C MET A 1 -22.10 27.71 10.96
N GLU A 2 -21.33 27.83 9.88
CA GLU A 2 -21.67 27.25 8.56
C GLU A 2 -20.72 26.11 8.15
N SER A 3 -19.69 25.81 8.96
CA SER A 3 -18.52 25.05 8.50
C SER A 3 -18.64 23.52 8.51
N LEU A 4 -19.67 22.95 9.15
CA LEU A 4 -19.85 21.48 9.22
C LEU A 4 -20.97 20.93 8.31
N SER A 5 -21.83 21.78 7.73
CA SER A 5 -22.93 21.31 6.87
C SER A 5 -22.47 20.78 5.50
N SER A 6 -21.24 21.12 5.07
CA SER A 6 -20.64 20.68 3.80
C SER A 6 -19.60 19.57 3.96
N PHE A 7 -19.20 19.22 5.19
CA PHE A 7 -18.20 18.19 5.45
C PHE A 7 -18.77 16.81 5.12
N LYS A 8 -18.08 16.08 4.24
CA LYS A 8 -18.38 14.70 3.87
C LYS A 8 -17.14 13.89 4.11
N CYS A 9 -17.27 12.85 4.93
CA CYS A 9 -16.23 11.86 5.06
C CYS A 9 -16.81 10.45 4.99
N THR A 10 -16.24 9.63 4.12
CA THR A 10 -16.70 8.26 3.89
C THR A 10 -15.68 7.28 4.41
N LYS A 11 -16.18 6.17 4.96
CA LYS A 11 -15.40 5.06 5.46
C LYS A 11 -15.74 3.82 4.66
N ASN A 12 -14.77 3.27 3.94
CA ASN A 12 -14.98 2.12 3.07
C ASN A 12 -14.14 0.93 3.55
N ALA A 13 -14.79 -0.19 3.86
CA ALA A 13 -14.08 -1.42 4.20
C ALA A 13 -13.60 -2.09 2.91
N LEU A 14 -12.32 -2.48 2.86
CA LEU A 14 -11.80 -3.26 1.74
C LEU A 14 -12.17 -4.75 1.89
N PRO A 15 -12.34 -5.48 0.77
CA PRO A 15 -12.63 -6.91 0.80
C PRO A 15 -11.43 -7.73 1.28
N ASP A 16 -10.21 -7.23 1.05
CA ASP A 16 -8.98 -7.87 1.47
C ASP A 16 -8.72 -7.57 2.95
N VAL A 17 -8.40 -8.62 3.72
CA VAL A 17 -7.97 -8.59 5.11
C VAL A 17 -6.58 -9.19 5.22
N TYR A 18 -5.93 -9.08 6.38
CA TYR A 18 -4.61 -9.68 6.56
C TYR A 18 -4.37 -10.26 7.96
N LYS A 19 -3.38 -11.15 8.04
CA LYS A 19 -2.74 -11.55 9.29
C LYS A 19 -1.24 -11.26 9.23
N SER A 20 -0.65 -10.87 10.36
CA SER A 20 0.80 -10.71 10.46
C SER A 20 1.52 -12.06 10.50
N VAL A 21 2.65 -12.13 9.81
CA VAL A 21 3.52 -13.30 9.74
C VAL A 21 4.96 -12.89 10.03
N TYR A 22 5.69 -13.76 10.72
CA TYR A 22 7.07 -13.54 11.14
C TYR A 22 7.90 -14.75 10.75
N LEU A 23 8.87 -14.55 9.87
CA LEU A 23 9.71 -15.60 9.32
C LEU A 23 11.18 -15.25 9.52
N PRO A 24 12.08 -16.24 9.59
CA PRO A 24 13.51 -15.98 9.56
C PRO A 24 13.95 -15.54 8.15
N LEU A 25 14.85 -14.56 8.07
CA LEU A 25 15.55 -14.20 6.83
C LEU A 25 16.62 -15.25 6.48
N LYS A 26 17.33 -15.72 7.50
CA LYS A 26 18.42 -16.70 7.38
C LYS A 26 18.04 -17.99 8.05
N THR A 27 18.35 -19.11 7.41
CA THR A 27 18.17 -20.44 7.98
C THR A 27 19.49 -21.19 8.00
N ALA A 28 19.53 -22.35 8.68
CA ALA A 28 20.69 -23.23 8.63
C ALA A 28 20.97 -23.78 7.21
N ASP A 29 19.94 -23.85 6.37
CA ASP A 29 20.06 -24.14 4.95
C ASP A 29 20.23 -22.83 4.17
N GLU A 30 21.46 -22.58 3.69
CA GLU A 30 21.79 -21.39 2.92
C GLU A 30 20.95 -21.26 1.63
N SER A 31 20.43 -22.36 1.09
CA SER A 31 19.62 -22.33 -0.14
C SER A 31 18.24 -21.67 0.06
N LEU A 32 17.77 -21.60 1.31
CA LEU A 32 16.49 -21.00 1.70
C LEU A 32 16.62 -19.55 2.17
N CYS A 33 17.84 -19.07 2.41
CA CYS A 33 18.08 -17.68 2.77
C CYS A 33 17.52 -16.72 1.71
N LEU A 34 16.88 -15.67 2.20
CA LEU A 34 16.34 -14.60 1.37
C LEU A 34 17.23 -13.35 1.44
N GLU A 35 17.17 -12.56 0.37
CA GLU A 35 18.00 -11.36 0.19
C GLU A 35 17.65 -10.28 1.24
N PRO A 36 18.63 -9.73 1.97
CA PRO A 36 18.39 -8.79 3.07
C PRO A 36 17.90 -7.40 2.65
N ASP A 37 18.08 -7.03 1.38
CA ASP A 37 17.81 -5.71 0.82
C ASP A 37 16.57 -5.66 -0.08
N LYS A 38 15.74 -6.72 -0.06
CA LYS A 38 14.58 -6.87 -0.94
C LYS A 38 13.29 -7.11 -0.18
N ILE A 39 12.22 -6.55 -0.71
CA ILE A 39 10.86 -6.92 -0.33
C ILE A 39 10.54 -8.24 -1.04
N HIS A 40 10.09 -9.24 -0.27
CA HIS A 40 9.77 -10.57 -0.78
C HIS A 40 8.27 -10.74 -0.88
N SER A 41 7.79 -11.29 -1.98
CA SER A 41 6.36 -11.50 -2.20
C SER A 41 6.09 -12.81 -2.92
N ILE A 42 5.02 -13.49 -2.54
CA ILE A 42 4.53 -14.67 -3.24
C ILE A 42 3.01 -14.72 -3.28
N GLN A 43 2.49 -15.14 -4.44
CA GLN A 43 1.08 -15.41 -4.63
C GLN A 43 0.83 -16.91 -4.41
N LEU A 44 0.09 -17.28 -3.37
CA LEU A 44 -0.26 -18.67 -3.07
C LEU A 44 -1.48 -19.15 -3.87
N SER A 45 -2.43 -18.26 -4.14
CA SER A 45 -3.61 -18.49 -4.97
C SER A 45 -4.10 -17.17 -5.55
N GLU A 46 -5.14 -17.11 -6.39
CA GLU A 46 -5.60 -15.84 -6.98
C GLU A 46 -5.94 -14.75 -5.95
N LYS A 47 -6.36 -15.15 -4.75
CA LYS A 47 -6.80 -14.24 -3.68
C LYS A 47 -5.87 -14.19 -2.48
N VAL A 48 -4.81 -14.99 -2.44
CA VAL A 48 -3.93 -15.10 -1.27
C VAL A 48 -2.50 -14.75 -1.66
N ARG A 49 -1.93 -13.75 -0.99
CA ARG A 49 -0.55 -13.31 -1.19
C ARG A 49 0.16 -13.09 0.13
N ILE A 50 1.45 -13.33 0.15
CA ILE A 50 2.34 -13.02 1.27
C ILE A 50 3.27 -11.89 0.82
N LEU A 51 3.43 -10.87 1.67
CA LEU A 51 4.42 -9.81 1.51
C LEU A 51 5.29 -9.76 2.76
N LEU A 52 6.61 -9.77 2.60
CA LEU A 52 7.59 -9.78 3.69
C LEU A 52 8.62 -8.68 3.47
N VAL A 53 8.96 -7.98 4.54
CA VAL A 53 9.98 -6.94 4.56
C VAL A 53 11.06 -7.33 5.57
N PRO A 54 12.35 -7.23 5.22
CA PRO A 54 13.46 -7.41 6.15
C PRO A 54 13.33 -6.52 7.39
N GLN A 55 13.59 -7.10 8.56
CA GLN A 55 13.57 -6.44 9.86
C GLN A 55 14.85 -6.79 10.62
N GLY A 56 15.82 -5.87 10.57
CA GLY A 56 17.18 -6.14 11.02
C GLY A 56 17.87 -7.20 10.17
N GLU A 57 18.87 -7.88 10.73
CA GLU A 57 19.76 -8.75 9.96
C GLU A 57 19.22 -10.15 9.68
N ASN A 58 18.24 -10.62 10.45
CA ASN A 58 17.86 -12.04 10.50
C ASN A 58 16.35 -12.30 10.45
N ASN A 59 15.49 -11.27 10.46
CA ASN A 59 14.04 -11.46 10.51
C ASN A 59 13.35 -10.87 9.28
N LEU A 60 12.22 -11.47 8.94
CA LEU A 60 11.26 -10.99 7.96
C LEU A 60 9.93 -10.82 8.66
N HIS A 61 9.38 -9.61 8.65
CA HIS A 61 8.03 -9.37 9.12
C HIS A 61 7.16 -9.04 7.93
N GLY A 62 5.90 -9.48 7.97
CA GLY A 62 5.02 -9.24 6.86
C GLY A 62 3.59 -9.60 7.14
N VAL A 63 2.86 -9.76 6.04
CA VAL A 63 1.43 -9.98 6.06
C VAL A 63 1.04 -11.05 5.04
N ILE A 64 0.10 -11.90 5.46
CA ILE A 64 -0.67 -12.75 4.54
C ILE A 64 -1.98 -12.02 4.29
N ILE A 65 -2.19 -11.60 3.04
CA ILE A 65 -3.36 -10.86 2.58
C ILE A 65 -4.28 -11.81 1.85
N PHE A 66 -5.57 -11.81 2.23
CA PHE A 66 -6.58 -12.69 1.66
C PHE A 66 -7.97 -12.04 1.67
N ASP A 67 -8.89 -12.60 0.90
CA ASP A 67 -10.29 -12.17 0.82
C ASP A 67 -11.03 -12.56 2.10
N LYS A 68 -11.75 -11.61 2.72
CA LYS A 68 -12.42 -11.81 4.02
C LYS A 68 -13.42 -12.98 4.03
N ASP A 69 -14.02 -13.29 2.88
CA ASP A 69 -15.06 -14.32 2.74
C ASP A 69 -14.44 -15.66 2.31
N ASN A 70 -13.12 -15.72 2.10
CA ASN A 70 -12.38 -16.90 1.63
C ASN A 70 -11.05 -17.03 2.38
N SER A 71 -11.12 -17.30 3.68
CA SER A 71 -9.93 -17.47 4.53
C SER A 71 -9.14 -18.70 4.10
N PRO A 72 -7.83 -18.59 3.79
CA PRO A 72 -7.02 -19.74 3.40
C PRO A 72 -6.83 -20.73 4.54
N PHE A 73 -7.12 -20.34 5.77
CA PHE A 73 -6.85 -21.13 6.97
C PHE A 73 -7.97 -22.10 7.33
N GLU A 74 -9.20 -21.89 6.84
CA GLU A 74 -10.39 -22.64 7.27
C GLU A 74 -10.52 -24.02 6.62
N GLN A 75 -9.82 -24.25 5.51
CA GLN A 75 -9.87 -25.50 4.75
C GLN A 75 -8.99 -26.63 5.34
N PHE A 76 -8.16 -26.33 6.33
CA PHE A 76 -7.19 -27.28 6.90
C PHE A 76 -7.66 -27.81 8.26
N LYS A 77 -7.47 -29.10 8.52
CA LYS A 77 -7.95 -29.73 9.77
C LYS A 77 -7.04 -29.45 10.96
N ASN A 78 -5.76 -29.19 10.72
CA ASN A 78 -4.74 -28.98 11.74
C ASN A 78 -3.57 -28.15 11.19
N SER A 79 -2.72 -27.66 12.09
CA SER A 79 -1.56 -26.82 11.76
C SER A 79 -0.55 -27.52 10.85
N SER A 80 -0.40 -28.85 10.93
CA SER A 80 0.53 -29.60 10.08
C SER A 80 0.09 -29.63 8.62
N GLU A 81 -1.22 -29.77 8.35
CA GLU A 81 -1.76 -29.69 6.99
C GLU A 81 -1.56 -28.29 6.38
N LEU A 82 -1.77 -27.23 7.17
CA LEU A 82 -1.52 -25.86 6.73
C LEU A 82 -0.02 -25.58 6.50
N LEU A 83 0.86 -26.14 7.33
CA LEU A 83 2.31 -26.07 7.14
C LEU A 83 2.72 -26.70 5.81
N ASN A 84 2.24 -27.92 5.53
CA ASN A 84 2.53 -28.61 4.27
C ASN A 84 2.06 -27.78 3.07
N PHE A 85 0.86 -27.18 3.16
CA PHE A 85 0.37 -26.29 2.11
C PHE A 85 1.33 -25.12 1.84
N PHE A 86 1.82 -24.45 2.88
CA PHE A 86 2.81 -23.38 2.70
C PHE A 86 4.10 -23.89 2.07
N GLN A 87 4.65 -24.99 2.56
CA GLN A 87 5.92 -25.54 2.07
C GLN A 87 5.84 -26.03 0.62
N GLU A 88 4.69 -26.57 0.20
CA GLU A 88 4.45 -27.05 -1.16
C GLU A 88 4.15 -25.93 -2.16
N ASN A 89 3.39 -24.91 -1.75
CA ASN A 89 2.86 -23.87 -2.67
C ASN A 89 3.58 -22.52 -2.56
N GLY A 90 4.33 -22.29 -1.48
CA GLY A 90 4.98 -21.02 -1.16
C GLY A 90 6.43 -20.90 -1.61
N GLY A 91 6.96 -21.85 -2.39
CA GLY A 91 8.36 -21.84 -2.84
C GLY A 91 9.34 -21.63 -1.68
N LYS A 92 10.38 -20.79 -1.86
CA LYS A 92 11.34 -20.49 -0.79
C LYS A 92 10.68 -19.89 0.45
N ILE A 93 9.75 -18.94 0.29
CA ILE A 93 9.04 -18.29 1.41
C ILE A 93 8.24 -19.31 2.22
N GLY A 94 7.56 -20.22 1.52
CA GLY A 94 6.78 -21.30 2.12
C GLY A 94 7.62 -22.26 2.96
N GLN A 95 8.84 -22.55 2.49
CA GLN A 95 9.79 -23.41 3.20
C GLN A 95 10.38 -22.76 4.47
N LEU A 96 10.19 -21.45 4.67
CA LEU A 96 10.58 -20.77 5.91
C LEU A 96 9.57 -20.95 7.05
N PHE A 97 8.36 -21.44 6.76
CA PHE A 97 7.38 -21.73 7.80
C PHE A 97 7.80 -22.96 8.60
N ASP A 98 7.64 -22.85 9.92
CA ASP A 98 7.67 -23.98 10.83
C ASP A 98 6.29 -24.16 11.50
N LEU A 99 6.13 -25.24 12.25
CA LEU A 99 4.87 -25.56 12.92
C LEU A 99 4.51 -24.49 13.96
N GLN A 100 5.51 -23.92 14.65
CA GLN A 100 5.31 -22.95 15.71
C GLN A 100 4.73 -21.64 15.16
N GLU A 101 5.24 -21.15 14.03
CA GLU A 101 4.74 -19.94 13.39
C GLU A 101 3.35 -20.16 12.80
N VAL A 102 3.07 -21.34 12.22
CA VAL A 102 1.72 -21.67 11.74
C VAL A 102 0.70 -21.66 12.88
N GLU A 103 1.03 -22.26 14.03
CA GLU A 103 0.17 -22.22 15.22
C GLU A 103 -0.04 -20.79 15.74
N ASN A 104 1.01 -19.97 15.74
CA ASN A 104 0.91 -18.57 16.16
C ASN A 104 0.06 -17.75 15.18
N LEU A 105 0.26 -17.94 13.87
CA LEU A 105 -0.51 -17.32 12.81
C LEU A 105 -2.01 -17.64 12.94
N LEU A 106 -2.37 -18.87 13.27
CA LEU A 106 -3.77 -19.26 13.49
C LEU A 106 -4.39 -18.50 14.68
N LYS A 107 -3.62 -18.29 15.75
CA LYS A 107 -4.06 -17.54 16.96
C LYS A 107 -4.13 -16.03 16.75
N ARG A 108 -3.32 -15.44 15.86
CA ARG A 108 -3.34 -14.00 15.58
C ARG A 108 -4.69 -13.56 14.99
N PRO A 109 -5.23 -12.40 15.39
CA PRO A 109 -6.49 -11.91 14.86
C PRO A 109 -6.36 -11.52 13.38
N VAL A 110 -7.48 -11.58 12.66
CA VAL A 110 -7.58 -11.06 11.30
C VAL A 110 -7.75 -9.54 11.37
N ALA A 111 -6.83 -8.79 10.77
CA ALA A 111 -6.88 -7.34 10.67
C ALA A 111 -7.68 -6.91 9.44
N LYS A 112 -8.59 -5.95 9.65
CA LYS A 112 -9.42 -5.36 8.59
C LYS A 112 -8.75 -4.10 8.05
N VAL A 113 -8.81 -3.92 6.73
CA VAL A 113 -8.34 -2.70 6.07
C VAL A 113 -9.53 -1.81 5.76
N THR A 114 -9.40 -0.52 6.04
CA THR A 114 -10.43 0.48 5.77
C THR A 114 -9.77 1.70 5.15
N THR A 115 -10.45 2.33 4.20
CA THR A 115 -10.06 3.62 3.67
C THR A 115 -10.99 4.72 4.16
N ILE A 116 -10.45 5.93 4.26
CA ILE A 116 -11.14 7.15 4.67
C ILE A 116 -10.94 8.18 3.56
N GLU A 117 -12.04 8.81 3.15
CA GLU A 117 -12.03 9.87 2.14
C GLU A 117 -12.88 11.03 2.66
N CYS A 118 -12.23 12.11 3.06
CA CYS A 118 -12.90 13.35 3.45
C CYS A 118 -12.70 14.44 2.39
N ASN A 119 -13.74 15.24 2.12
CA ASN A 119 -13.67 16.34 1.15
C ASN A 119 -13.04 17.64 1.69
N GLN A 120 -12.67 17.65 2.97
CA GLN A 120 -12.12 18.80 3.68
C GLN A 120 -11.33 18.31 4.89
N PHE A 121 -10.20 18.94 5.21
CA PHE A 121 -9.32 18.50 6.32
C PHE A 121 -9.26 19.48 7.49
N HIS A 122 -9.98 20.60 7.43
CA HIS A 122 -10.01 21.59 8.51
C HIS A 122 -11.45 22.01 8.83
N ASP A 123 -11.66 22.50 10.05
CA ASP A 123 -12.84 23.28 10.39
C ASP A 123 -12.39 24.61 11.01
N SER A 124 -12.66 25.69 10.27
CA SER A 124 -12.26 27.04 10.65
C SER A 124 -10.74 27.07 10.94
N ASN A 125 -10.29 27.82 11.95
CA ASN A 125 -8.90 27.83 12.38
C ASN A 125 -8.63 26.99 13.65
N ASN A 126 -9.58 26.13 14.04
CA ASN A 126 -9.54 25.44 15.33
C ASN A 126 -9.25 23.94 15.22
N ILE A 127 -9.57 23.33 14.08
CA ILE A 127 -9.47 21.88 13.90
C ILE A 127 -8.80 21.60 12.57
N LEU A 128 -7.83 20.70 12.59
CA LEU A 128 -7.13 20.16 11.44
C LEU A 128 -6.97 18.64 11.64
N ILE A 129 -7.30 17.86 10.62
CA ILE A 129 -7.09 16.40 10.58
C ILE A 129 -6.02 16.06 9.54
N LEU A 130 -5.16 15.10 9.88
CA LEU A 130 -4.00 14.70 9.09
C LEU A 130 -3.84 13.18 9.06
N GLY A 131 -3.05 12.69 8.10
CA GLY A 131 -2.74 11.28 7.91
C GLY A 131 -4.00 10.42 7.81
N ASP A 132 -3.97 9.24 8.43
CA ASP A 132 -5.08 8.28 8.37
C ASP A 132 -6.43 8.83 8.88
N ALA A 133 -6.44 9.87 9.74
CA ALA A 133 -7.68 10.51 10.17
C ALA A 133 -8.38 11.28 9.04
N ALA A 134 -7.60 11.78 8.08
CA ALA A 134 -8.06 12.52 6.92
C ALA A 134 -8.19 11.64 5.66
N HIS A 135 -7.22 10.73 5.46
CA HIS A 135 -7.05 9.99 4.20
C HIS A 135 -6.40 8.61 4.40
N ALA A 136 -6.95 7.76 5.26
CA ALA A 136 -6.51 6.36 5.31
C ALA A 136 -6.66 5.70 3.93
N VAL A 137 -5.57 5.16 3.38
CA VAL A 137 -5.54 4.54 2.05
C VAL A 137 -5.28 3.04 2.11
N SER A 138 -5.50 2.35 0.99
CA SER A 138 -5.11 0.94 0.86
C SER A 138 -3.59 0.79 1.02
N PRO A 139 -3.09 -0.24 1.74
CA PRO A 139 -1.66 -0.44 1.94
C PRO A 139 -0.92 -0.92 0.68
N SER A 140 -1.60 -1.07 -0.46
CA SER A 140 -1.04 -1.63 -1.71
C SER A 140 0.26 -0.95 -2.18
N LEU A 141 0.43 0.34 -1.95
CA LEU A 141 1.63 1.10 -2.35
C LEU A 141 2.61 1.38 -1.20
N GLY A 142 2.25 1.03 0.05
CA GLY A 142 3.08 1.33 1.21
C GLY A 142 3.26 2.83 1.49
N GLN A 143 2.29 3.67 1.09
CA GLN A 143 2.43 5.13 1.13
C GLN A 143 1.69 5.83 2.28
N GLY A 144 0.83 5.14 3.06
CA GLY A 144 0.04 5.78 4.11
C GLY A 144 0.90 6.60 5.10
N CYS A 145 1.98 6.01 5.61
CA CYS A 145 2.91 6.70 6.51
C CYS A 145 3.64 7.87 5.82
N ASN A 146 4.13 7.67 4.59
CA ASN A 146 4.83 8.72 3.84
C ASN A 146 3.91 9.91 3.54
N SER A 147 2.67 9.66 3.12
CA SER A 147 1.65 10.68 2.88
C SER A 147 1.31 11.46 4.17
N ALA A 148 1.20 10.78 5.31
CA ALA A 148 0.96 11.43 6.60
C ALA A 148 2.14 12.31 7.04
N LEU A 149 3.38 11.91 6.74
CA LEU A 149 4.57 12.74 7.00
C LEU A 149 4.65 13.93 6.03
N GLU A 150 4.27 13.72 4.77
CA GLU A 150 4.16 14.78 3.77
C GLU A 150 3.12 15.83 4.17
N ASP A 151 2.01 15.45 4.80
CA ASP A 151 1.05 16.40 5.37
C ASP A 151 1.72 17.39 6.33
N VAL A 152 2.57 16.87 7.24
CA VAL A 152 3.28 17.69 8.24
C VAL A 152 4.25 18.64 7.55
N MET A 153 5.00 18.15 6.56
CA MET A 153 5.92 18.99 5.77
C MET A 153 5.16 20.11 5.04
N ILE A 154 4.03 19.81 4.42
CA ILE A 154 3.22 20.81 3.71
C ILE A 154 2.68 21.86 4.69
N ILE A 155 2.26 21.47 5.90
CA ILE A 155 1.81 22.42 6.92
C ILE A 155 2.94 23.35 7.33
N ASP A 156 4.13 22.81 7.58
CA ASP A 156 5.33 23.57 7.94
C ASP A 156 5.65 24.62 6.86
N GLU A 157 5.66 24.23 5.58
CA GLU A 157 5.83 25.14 4.44
C GLU A 157 4.77 26.25 4.38
N LEU A 158 3.51 25.91 4.69
CA LEU A 158 2.40 26.86 4.67
C LEU A 158 2.48 27.82 5.87
N LEU A 159 2.91 27.35 7.04
CA LEU A 159 3.13 28.19 8.23
C LEU A 159 4.19 29.25 7.96
N ASP A 160 5.32 28.85 7.37
CA ASP A 160 6.37 29.77 6.94
C ASP A 160 5.85 30.79 5.92
N LYS A 161 5.12 30.31 4.91
CA LYS A 161 4.59 31.15 3.83
C LYS A 161 3.57 32.18 4.33
N TYR A 162 2.71 31.78 5.26
CA TYR A 162 1.61 32.61 5.77
C TYR A 162 1.90 33.22 7.15
N GLN A 163 3.14 33.13 7.64
CA GLN A 163 3.59 33.72 8.91
C GLN A 163 2.69 33.31 10.08
N ASP A 164 2.47 32.01 10.24
CA ASP A 164 1.61 31.41 11.28
C ASP A 164 0.14 31.87 11.23
N ASN A 165 -0.31 32.46 10.13
CA ASN A 165 -1.71 32.83 9.95
C ASN A 165 -2.58 31.60 9.64
N TRP A 166 -3.09 30.96 10.69
CA TRP A 166 -3.93 29.77 10.59
C TRP A 166 -5.21 29.96 9.77
N ASP A 167 -5.76 31.17 9.70
CA ASP A 167 -6.93 31.44 8.85
C ASP A 167 -6.60 31.27 7.35
N LEU A 168 -5.33 31.37 6.97
CA LEU A 168 -4.84 31.14 5.61
C LEU A 168 -4.24 29.74 5.44
N VAL A 169 -3.54 29.22 6.44
CA VAL A 169 -2.87 27.91 6.39
C VAL A 169 -3.89 26.78 6.25
N MET A 170 -4.94 26.78 7.07
CA MET A 170 -5.94 25.69 7.09
C MET A 170 -6.65 25.49 5.74
N PRO A 171 -7.22 26.53 5.10
CA PRO A 171 -7.83 26.37 3.78
C PRO A 171 -6.80 26.03 2.70
N ALA A 172 -5.61 26.64 2.72
CA ALA A 172 -4.56 26.34 1.74
C ALA A 172 -4.06 24.89 1.84
N PHE A 173 -3.95 24.35 3.05
CA PHE A 173 -3.60 22.94 3.28
C PHE A 173 -4.67 22.02 2.69
N THR A 174 -5.95 22.28 2.97
CA THR A 174 -7.05 21.47 2.44
C THR A 174 -7.13 21.53 0.93
N GLU A 175 -6.99 22.72 0.33
CA GLU A 175 -6.99 22.90 -1.13
C GLU A 175 -5.86 22.13 -1.81
N LYS A 176 -4.66 22.12 -1.20
CA LYS A 176 -3.51 21.38 -1.71
C LYS A 176 -3.64 19.87 -1.50
N ARG A 177 -4.11 19.44 -0.32
CA ARG A 177 -3.99 18.04 0.12
C ARG A 177 -5.17 17.15 -0.25
N VAL A 178 -6.39 17.67 -0.29
CA VAL A 178 -7.57 16.83 -0.64
C VAL A 178 -7.42 16.19 -2.03
N PRO A 179 -7.10 16.93 -3.11
CA PRO A 179 -6.94 16.32 -4.44
C PRO A 179 -5.80 15.30 -4.50
N ASP A 180 -4.74 15.52 -3.71
CA ASP A 180 -3.58 14.65 -3.68
C ASP A 180 -3.84 13.34 -2.92
N ALA A 181 -4.57 13.43 -1.80
CA ALA A 181 -5.08 12.28 -1.06
C ALA A 181 -6.04 11.43 -1.91
N GLU A 182 -6.96 12.06 -2.64
CA GLU A 182 -7.84 11.38 -3.60
C GLU A 182 -7.03 10.69 -4.71
N ALA A 183 -5.96 11.34 -5.19
CA ALA A 183 -5.09 10.75 -6.19
C ALA A 183 -4.33 9.54 -5.65
N LEU A 184 -3.80 9.61 -4.43
CA LEU A 184 -3.16 8.49 -3.75
C LEU A 184 -4.11 7.32 -3.56
N GLN A 185 -5.38 7.59 -3.22
CA GLN A 185 -6.40 6.56 -3.09
C GLN A 185 -6.63 5.82 -4.41
N GLN A 186 -6.69 6.53 -5.53
CA GLN A 186 -6.81 5.93 -6.86
C GLN A 186 -5.56 5.13 -7.25
N LEU A 187 -4.37 5.71 -7.05
CA LEU A 187 -3.10 5.02 -7.30
C LEU A 187 -3.02 3.72 -6.50
N SER A 188 -3.40 3.76 -5.22
CA SER A 188 -3.35 2.60 -4.32
C SER A 188 -4.32 1.48 -4.71
N ASN A 189 -5.48 1.83 -5.27
CA ASN A 189 -6.50 0.86 -5.65
C ASN A 189 -6.29 0.26 -7.04
N TYR A 190 -5.61 0.99 -7.95
CA TYR A 190 -5.63 0.67 -9.38
C TYR A 190 -4.24 0.59 -10.04
N THR A 191 -3.14 0.84 -9.32
CA THR A 191 -1.79 0.67 -9.91
C THR A 191 -1.49 -0.79 -10.24
N VAL A 192 -1.74 -1.71 -9.30
CA VAL A 192 -1.50 -3.15 -9.49
C VAL A 192 -2.83 -3.83 -9.82
N PRO A 193 -2.97 -4.48 -10.99
CA PRO A 193 -4.22 -5.11 -11.39
C PRO A 193 -4.43 -6.43 -10.65
N ARG A 194 -5.70 -6.75 -10.36
CA ARG A 194 -6.11 -8.04 -9.78
C ARG A 194 -6.25 -9.15 -10.85
N LYS A 195 -6.59 -8.77 -12.10
CA LYS A 195 -6.77 -9.73 -13.20
C LYS A 195 -5.42 -10.23 -13.72
N LYS A 196 -5.24 -11.56 -13.75
CA LYS A 196 -4.02 -12.23 -14.25
C LYS A 196 -3.58 -11.75 -15.64
N SER A 197 -4.51 -11.55 -16.57
CA SER A 197 -4.20 -11.08 -17.92
C SER A 197 -3.51 -9.70 -17.93
N LEU A 198 -3.88 -8.83 -16.99
CA LEU A 198 -3.30 -7.50 -16.85
C LEU A 198 -2.00 -7.50 -16.03
N ILE A 199 -1.75 -8.51 -15.20
CA ILE A 199 -0.49 -8.63 -14.44
C ILE A 199 0.69 -8.78 -15.40
N PHE A 200 0.57 -9.61 -16.44
CA PHE A 200 1.62 -9.74 -17.44
C PHE A 200 1.88 -8.42 -18.18
N GLU A 201 0.81 -7.74 -18.62
CA GLU A 201 0.91 -6.43 -19.27
C GLU A 201 1.55 -5.39 -18.33
N TYR A 202 1.19 -5.43 -17.04
CA TYR A 202 1.75 -4.54 -16.02
C TYR A 202 3.27 -4.67 -15.92
N PHE A 203 3.80 -5.88 -15.75
CA PHE A 203 5.24 -6.11 -15.69
C PHE A 203 5.95 -5.76 -17.00
N LEU A 204 5.34 -6.05 -18.15
CA LEU A 204 5.87 -5.65 -19.44
C LEU A 204 5.97 -4.13 -19.56
N ARG A 205 4.93 -3.40 -19.13
CA ARG A 205 4.92 -1.93 -19.09
C ARG A 205 6.00 -1.39 -18.17
N LEU A 206 6.15 -1.93 -16.96
CA LEU A 206 7.22 -1.50 -16.04
C LEU A 206 8.61 -1.65 -16.70
N ARG A 207 8.86 -2.78 -17.37
CA ARG A 207 10.15 -3.04 -18.03
C ARG A 207 10.37 -2.11 -19.23
N ILE A 208 9.37 -1.93 -20.08
CA ILE A 208 9.45 -1.05 -21.25
C ILE A 208 9.62 0.41 -20.80
N SER A 209 8.82 0.89 -19.85
CA SER A 209 8.91 2.26 -19.33
C SER A 209 10.29 2.54 -18.74
N ARG A 210 10.86 1.59 -17.99
CA ARG A 210 12.23 1.74 -17.45
C ARG A 210 13.27 1.83 -18.56
N LEU A 211 13.21 0.97 -19.57
CA LEU A 211 14.15 1.02 -20.71
C LEU A 211 14.02 2.31 -21.51
N LEU A 212 12.80 2.73 -21.82
CA LEU A 212 12.55 3.97 -22.57
C LEU A 212 12.95 5.21 -21.77
N ASN A 213 12.71 5.24 -20.45
CA ASN A 213 13.19 6.31 -19.60
C ASN A 213 14.72 6.38 -19.55
N GLN A 214 15.42 5.24 -19.53
CA GLN A 214 16.88 5.20 -19.60
C GLN A 214 17.45 5.76 -20.91
N TRP A 215 16.79 5.49 -22.05
CA TRP A 215 17.25 5.97 -23.36
C TRP A 215 16.79 7.39 -23.69
N PHE A 216 15.60 7.78 -23.23
CA PHE A 216 14.93 9.03 -23.57
C PHE A 216 14.25 9.67 -22.34
N PRO A 217 15.01 10.07 -21.31
CA PRO A 217 14.46 10.50 -20.03
C PRO A 217 13.60 11.78 -20.10
N LYS A 218 13.77 12.59 -21.16
CA LYS A 218 12.98 13.81 -21.38
C LYS A 218 11.58 13.53 -21.94
N ASN A 219 11.36 12.35 -22.53
CA ASN A 219 10.13 12.02 -23.27
C ASN A 219 9.33 10.89 -22.60
N PHE A 220 9.96 10.08 -21.75
CA PHE A 220 9.33 8.95 -21.09
C PHE A 220 9.53 9.04 -19.58
N TYR A 221 8.42 8.95 -18.85
CA TYR A 221 8.40 8.98 -17.39
C TYR A 221 8.88 7.66 -16.79
N ARG A 222 9.35 7.74 -15.54
CA ARG A 222 9.68 6.54 -14.76
C ARG A 222 8.42 5.71 -14.51
N PRO A 223 8.56 4.40 -14.24
CA PRO A 223 7.48 3.57 -13.74
C PRO A 223 6.77 4.18 -12.51
N ILE A 224 5.46 3.95 -12.38
CA ILE A 224 4.62 4.51 -11.29
C ILE A 224 5.26 4.30 -9.91
N PHE A 225 5.73 3.08 -9.62
CA PHE A 225 6.35 2.78 -8.32
C PHE A 225 7.57 3.65 -8.04
N GLU A 226 8.44 3.87 -9.04
CA GLU A 226 9.64 4.71 -8.87
C GLU A 226 9.26 6.18 -8.67
N LEU A 227 8.23 6.68 -9.35
CA LEU A 227 7.73 8.04 -9.11
C LEU A 227 7.22 8.20 -7.67
N VAL A 228 6.42 7.24 -7.21
CA VAL A 228 5.82 7.25 -5.86
C VAL A 228 6.87 7.09 -4.75
N THR A 229 7.97 6.35 -4.97
CA THR A 229 8.95 6.06 -3.91
C THR A 229 10.23 6.88 -3.99
N GLU A 230 10.59 7.44 -5.15
CA GLU A 230 11.90 8.08 -5.38
C GLU A 230 11.79 9.56 -5.77
N THR A 231 10.59 10.13 -5.81
CA THR A 231 10.39 11.55 -6.16
C THR A 231 9.48 12.23 -5.16
N THR A 232 9.45 13.56 -5.20
CA THR A 232 8.52 14.41 -4.44
C THR A 232 7.43 14.99 -5.35
N LEU A 233 7.14 14.33 -6.47
CA LEU A 233 5.99 14.70 -7.30
C LEU A 233 4.72 14.44 -6.51
N SER A 234 3.75 15.34 -6.65
CA SER A 234 2.44 15.15 -6.03
C SER A 234 1.77 13.89 -6.57
N TYR A 235 1.01 13.18 -5.73
CA TYR A 235 0.24 12.02 -6.18
C TYR A 235 -0.73 12.36 -7.32
N GLN A 236 -1.23 13.61 -7.36
CA GLN A 236 -2.06 14.12 -8.44
C GLN A 236 -1.32 14.17 -9.77
N GLU A 237 -0.08 14.68 -9.79
CA GLU A 237 0.76 14.67 -10.99
C GLU A 237 1.05 13.23 -11.44
N ILE A 238 1.42 12.35 -10.51
CA ILE A 238 1.68 10.93 -10.81
C ILE A 238 0.43 10.27 -11.41
N LEU A 239 -0.75 10.53 -10.84
CA LEU A 239 -2.01 10.02 -11.35
C LEU A 239 -2.28 10.52 -12.77
N GLN A 240 -2.09 11.82 -13.03
CA GLN A 240 -2.29 12.40 -14.38
C GLN A 240 -1.36 11.75 -15.41
N LEU A 241 -0.07 11.56 -15.09
CA LEU A 241 0.91 10.91 -15.97
C LEU A 241 0.52 9.48 -16.32
N HIS A 242 -0.20 8.79 -15.43
CA HIS A 242 -0.55 7.38 -15.57
C HIS A 242 -2.05 7.10 -15.69
N GLN A 243 -2.86 8.13 -15.95
CA GLN A 243 -4.34 8.04 -15.95
C GLN A 243 -4.85 6.97 -16.90
N GLY A 244 -4.22 6.79 -18.06
CA GLY A 244 -4.60 5.75 -19.03
C GLY A 244 -4.49 4.33 -18.47
N TRP A 245 -3.44 4.05 -17.70
CA TRP A 245 -3.28 2.76 -17.04
C TRP A 245 -4.28 2.58 -15.90
N ILE A 246 -4.41 3.60 -15.04
CA ILE A 246 -5.33 3.60 -13.90
C ILE A 246 -6.79 3.38 -14.36
N ASN A 247 -7.22 4.08 -15.41
CA ASN A 247 -8.56 3.91 -16.00
C ASN A 247 -8.77 2.49 -16.54
N LYS A 248 -7.76 1.93 -17.23
CA LYS A 248 -7.83 0.57 -17.77
C LYS A 248 -7.99 -0.47 -16.65
N VAL A 249 -7.23 -0.35 -15.57
CA VAL A 249 -7.34 -1.26 -14.42
C VAL A 249 -8.70 -1.09 -13.74
N LYS A 250 -9.15 0.16 -13.53
CA LYS A 250 -10.44 0.49 -12.92
C LYS A 250 -11.63 -0.10 -13.69
N GLN A 251 -11.63 -0.02 -15.02
CA GLN A 251 -12.67 -0.62 -15.89
C GLN A 251 -12.63 -2.14 -15.91
N SER A 252 -11.53 -2.74 -15.44
CA SER A 252 -11.34 -4.18 -15.44
C SER A 252 -11.71 -4.84 -14.12
N GLN A 253 -12.00 -4.08 -13.07
CA GLN A 253 -12.42 -4.65 -11.77
C GLN A 253 -13.87 -5.13 -11.80
#